data_AF-A0A2T9KD86-F1
#
_entry.id   AF-A0A2T9KD86-F1
#
_cell.length_a   1.000
_cell.length_b   1.000
_cell.length_c   1.000
_cell.angle_alpha   90.00
_cell.angle_beta   90.00
_cell.angle_gamma   90.00
#
_symmetry.space_group_name_H-M   'P 1'
#
loop_
_entity.id
_entity.type
_entity.pdbx_description
1 polymer ?
#
loop_
_entity_poly.entity_id
_entity_poly.type
_entity_poly.pdbx_seq_one_letter_code
_entity_poly.pdbx_strand_id
1 'polypeptide(L)'
;MFAASHQLGFSGALVTVREDYRATKWPVSRRTFVLRGASGKTTSVALANGGPSELSTLSLYGDGDRFFLIGAIECVAFDPVAITAGRCSKRPPCAAFGREGVSFLGRFDWANGLNPPHGRFGLGWRFLPQEDASETSFCPDR
;
A
#
# COMPACT_ATOMS: atom_id res chain seq x y z
N MET A 1 0.71 -12.57 -17.98
CA MET A 1 1.02 -12.56 -16.53
C MET A 1 1.09 -11.10 -16.12
N PHE A 2 0.21 -10.68 -15.21
CA PHE A 2 -0.12 -9.27 -14.98
C PHE A 2 0.84 -8.62 -14.00
N ALA A 3 1.19 -7.35 -14.27
CA ALA A 3 1.77 -6.44 -13.30
C ALA A 3 0.80 -5.26 -13.20
N ALA A 4 0.26 -5.01 -12.01
CA ALA A 4 -0.53 -3.82 -11.73
C ALA A 4 0.36 -2.84 -10.96
N SER A 5 0.35 -1.57 -11.36
CA SER A 5 0.99 -0.48 -10.64
C SER A 5 -0.10 0.52 -10.29
N HIS A 6 -0.27 0.79 -9.00
CA HIS A 6 -1.21 1.77 -8.50
C HIS A 6 -0.41 2.94 -7.97
N GLN A 7 -0.67 4.10 -8.55
CA GLN A 7 0.17 5.28 -8.43
C GLN A 7 -0.54 6.33 -7.58
N LEU A 8 0.09 6.77 -6.50
CA LEU A 8 -0.27 8.01 -5.84
C LEU A 8 0.89 8.98 -6.00
N GLY A 9 0.62 10.10 -6.67
CA GLY A 9 1.61 11.15 -6.90
C GLY A 9 1.72 12.05 -5.68
N PHE A 10 2.91 12.14 -5.10
CA PHE A 10 3.24 13.11 -4.05
C PHE A 10 4.43 13.94 -4.52
N SER A 11 4.24 15.23 -4.82
CA SER A 11 5.34 16.17 -5.10
C SER A 11 6.43 15.63 -6.05
N GLY A 12 6.03 14.92 -7.11
CA GLY A 12 6.94 14.34 -8.10
C GLY A 12 7.46 12.92 -7.81
N ALA A 13 7.14 12.34 -6.65
CA ALA A 13 7.44 10.95 -6.32
C ALA A 13 6.24 10.03 -6.54
N LEU A 14 6.54 8.77 -6.84
CA LEU A 14 5.62 7.68 -7.11
C LEU A 14 5.76 6.60 -6.05
N VAL A 15 4.66 6.34 -5.34
CA VAL A 15 4.52 5.20 -4.43
C VAL A 15 3.93 4.03 -5.18
N THR A 16 4.51 2.85 -5.06
CA THR A 16 4.01 1.62 -5.70
C THR A 16 4.19 0.43 -4.77
N VAL A 17 3.14 -0.38 -4.62
CA VAL A 17 3.25 -1.73 -4.06
C VAL A 17 3.25 -2.71 -5.22
N ARG A 18 4.41 -3.35 -5.47
CA ARG A 18 4.56 -4.36 -6.52
C ARG A 18 4.27 -5.74 -5.95
N GLU A 19 3.50 -6.52 -6.69
CA GLU A 19 3.25 -7.93 -6.44
C GLU A 19 3.88 -8.80 -7.54
N ASP A 20 4.64 -9.83 -7.15
CA ASP A 20 5.27 -10.76 -8.07
C ASP A 20 4.80 -12.20 -7.82
N TYR A 21 3.84 -12.64 -8.62
CA TYR A 21 3.27 -13.98 -8.57
C TYR A 21 4.17 -15.06 -9.21
N ARG A 22 5.18 -14.67 -10.01
CA ARG A 22 6.14 -15.64 -10.58
C ARG A 22 6.99 -16.28 -9.49
N ALA A 23 7.32 -15.50 -8.46
CA ALA A 23 8.19 -15.92 -7.37
C ALA A 23 7.51 -16.88 -6.38
N THR A 24 6.18 -16.89 -6.28
CA THR A 24 5.43 -17.57 -5.19
C THR A 24 4.26 -18.44 -5.66
N LYS A 25 3.82 -18.32 -6.92
CA LYS A 25 2.59 -18.90 -7.51
C LYS A 25 1.29 -18.30 -6.95
N TRP A 26 0.36 -17.97 -7.85
CA TRP A 26 -0.98 -17.46 -7.49
C TRP A 26 -1.72 -18.44 -6.55
N PRO A 27 -2.46 -17.96 -5.53
CA PRO A 27 -2.82 -16.57 -5.25
C PRO A 27 -1.85 -15.83 -4.31
N VAL A 28 -0.69 -16.40 -4.02
CA VAL A 28 0.33 -15.77 -3.17
C VAL A 28 1.29 -14.94 -4.04
N SER A 29 1.64 -13.73 -3.60
CA SER A 29 2.58 -12.83 -4.29
C SER A 29 3.77 -12.47 -3.41
N ARG A 30 4.97 -12.36 -3.99
CA ARG A 30 6.06 -11.63 -3.30
C ARG A 30 5.77 -10.14 -3.41
N ARG A 31 5.74 -9.42 -2.29
CA ARG A 31 5.41 -7.99 -2.27
C ARG A 31 6.61 -7.11 -1.99
N THR A 32 6.66 -5.97 -2.67
CA THR A 32 7.72 -4.97 -2.50
C THR A 32 7.11 -3.57 -2.53
N PHE A 33 7.36 -2.78 -1.50
CA PHE A 33 7.13 -1.34 -1.55
C PHE A 33 8.23 -0.69 -2.38
N VAL A 34 7.86 0.22 -3.28
CA VAL A 34 8.77 0.97 -4.14
C VAL A 34 8.40 2.45 -4.07
N LEU A 35 9.38 3.28 -3.75
CA LEU A 35 9.29 4.73 -3.83
C LEU A 35 10.23 5.21 -4.93
N ARG A 36 9.71 5.86 -5.96
CA ARG A 36 10.47 6.41 -7.08
C ARG A 36 10.30 7.93 -7.14
N GLY A 37 11.39 8.69 -7.03
CA GLY A 37 11.36 10.14 -7.19
C GLY A 37 11.35 10.60 -8.65
N ALA A 38 11.06 11.88 -8.87
CA ALA A 38 11.06 12.51 -10.19
C ALA A 38 12.42 12.42 -10.91
N SER A 39 13.52 12.38 -10.15
CA SER A 39 14.88 12.21 -10.67
C SER A 39 15.21 10.78 -11.10
N GLY A 40 14.29 9.82 -10.92
CA GLY A 40 14.52 8.40 -11.17
C GLY A 40 15.14 7.64 -9.99
N LYS A 41 15.62 8.34 -8.94
CA LYS A 41 16.07 7.71 -7.70
C LYS A 41 14.97 6.81 -7.15
N THR A 42 15.31 5.56 -6.81
CA THR A 42 14.36 4.56 -6.35
C THR A 42 14.83 3.93 -5.05
N THR A 43 13.94 3.78 -4.08
CA THR A 43 14.11 2.97 -2.87
C THR A 43 13.08 1.85 -2.87
N SER A 44 13.45 0.68 -2.36
CA SER A 44 12.54 -0.45 -2.20
C SER A 44 12.64 -1.08 -0.81
N VAL A 45 11.51 -1.58 -0.32
CA VAL A 45 11.41 -2.31 0.95
C VAL A 45 10.65 -3.60 0.70
N ALA A 46 11.27 -4.74 1.02
CA ALA A 46 10.60 -6.03 0.94
C ALA A 46 9.52 -6.12 2.02
N LEU A 47 8.33 -6.57 1.62
CA LEU A 47 7.18 -6.80 2.51
C LEU A 47 6.94 -8.31 2.65
N ALA A 48 6.13 -8.71 3.62
CA ALA A 48 5.58 -10.06 3.71
C ALA A 48 4.83 -10.41 2.43
N ASN A 49 4.80 -11.69 2.09
CA ASN A 49 4.04 -12.17 0.94
C ASN A 49 2.56 -11.75 1.05
N GLY A 50 1.95 -11.46 -0.10
CA GLY A 50 0.54 -11.09 -0.22
C GLY A 50 -0.30 -12.27 -0.68
N GLY A 51 -1.62 -12.10 -0.60
CA GLY A 51 -2.64 -13.06 -1.02
C GLY A 51 -4.04 -12.65 -0.55
N PRO A 52 -5.10 -13.36 -0.92
CA PRO A 52 -6.48 -12.99 -0.58
C PRO A 52 -6.75 -13.26 0.91
N SER A 53 -6.29 -12.36 1.79
CA SER A 53 -6.54 -12.37 3.23
C SER A 53 -6.39 -10.97 3.81
N GLU A 54 -6.94 -10.74 5.01
CA GLU A 54 -6.84 -9.46 5.72
C GLU A 54 -5.38 -9.04 6.01
N LEU A 55 -4.46 -10.01 6.16
CA LEU A 55 -3.03 -9.77 6.34
C LEU A 55 -2.37 -9.11 5.14
N SER A 56 -3.04 -9.11 3.99
CA SER A 56 -2.52 -8.46 2.80
C SER A 56 -2.83 -6.99 2.77
N THR A 57 -3.92 -6.53 3.40
CA THR A 57 -4.32 -5.12 3.41
C THR A 57 -3.21 -4.19 3.89
N LEU A 58 -2.88 -3.15 3.10
CA LEU A 58 -1.90 -2.11 3.46
C LEU A 58 -2.56 -0.74 3.37
N SER A 59 -2.76 -0.08 4.50
CA SER A 59 -3.33 1.26 4.60
C SER A 59 -2.25 2.33 4.50
N LEU A 60 -2.53 3.39 3.75
CA LEU A 60 -1.67 4.56 3.57
C LEU A 60 -2.10 5.68 4.52
N TYR A 61 -1.14 6.24 5.24
CA TYR A 61 -1.34 7.34 6.19
C TYR A 61 -0.32 8.47 5.93
N GLY A 62 -0.68 9.70 6.29
CA GLY A 62 0.21 10.87 6.28
C GLY A 62 0.19 11.61 7.63
N ASP A 63 1.33 12.15 8.04
CA ASP A 63 1.56 12.96 9.24
C ASP A 63 2.52 14.12 8.90
N GLY A 64 1.95 15.28 8.57
CA GLY A 64 2.71 16.39 7.98
C GLY A 64 3.46 15.93 6.71
N ASP A 65 4.78 15.99 6.74
CA ASP A 65 5.67 15.59 5.62
C ASP A 65 6.05 14.10 5.64
N ARG A 66 5.57 13.33 6.63
CA ARG A 66 5.90 11.90 6.78
C ARG A 66 4.74 11.03 6.35
N PHE A 67 5.05 9.92 5.70
CA PHE A 67 4.04 8.98 5.22
C PHE A 67 4.33 7.57 5.71
N PHE A 68 3.24 6.81 5.88
CA PHE A 68 3.31 5.46 6.42
C PHE A 68 2.44 4.51 5.62
N LEU A 69 2.99 3.35 5.29
CA LEU A 69 2.25 2.21 4.76
C LEU A 69 2.17 1.14 5.84
N ILE A 70 0.95 0.86 6.31
CA ILE A 70 0.69 0.04 7.50
C ILE A 70 -0.29 -1.07 7.15
N GLY A 71 0.08 -2.32 7.35
CA GLY A 71 -0.82 -3.48 7.29
C GLY A 71 -0.68 -4.34 8.52
N ALA A 72 -1.43 -5.43 8.67
CA ALA A 72 -1.43 -6.25 9.91
C ALA A 72 -0.03 -6.50 10.51
N ILE A 73 0.94 -6.87 9.67
CA ILE A 73 2.34 -7.14 10.07
C ILE A 73 3.29 -6.02 9.62
N GLU A 74 2.95 -5.31 8.54
CA GLU A 74 3.86 -4.37 7.90
C GLU A 74 3.73 -2.96 8.47
N CYS A 75 4.88 -2.30 8.63
CA CYS A 75 4.94 -0.86 8.82
C CYS A 75 6.17 -0.33 8.08
N VAL A 76 5.92 0.50 7.07
CA VAL A 76 6.95 1.22 6.31
C VAL A 76 6.74 2.70 6.48
N ALA A 77 7.75 3.41 6.97
CA ALA A 77 7.80 4.86 6.98
C ALA A 77 8.57 5.33 5.75
N PHE A 78 8.10 6.40 5.10
CA PHE A 78 8.76 6.94 3.92
C PHE A 78 8.59 8.45 3.78
N ASP A 79 9.55 9.06 3.10
CA ASP A 79 9.60 10.49 2.78
C ASP A 79 9.73 10.64 1.25
N PRO A 80 8.69 11.11 0.56
CA PRO A 80 8.67 11.27 -0.89
C PRO A 80 9.50 12.46 -1.39
N VAL A 81 9.92 13.38 -0.52
CA VAL A 81 10.79 14.51 -0.89
C VAL A 81 12.25 14.08 -0.81
N ALA A 82 12.66 13.48 0.31
CA ALA A 82 14.03 12.97 0.49
C ALA A 82 14.30 11.66 -0.29
N ILE A 83 13.23 10.99 -0.77
CA ILE A 83 13.26 9.67 -1.38
C ILE A 83 13.97 8.69 -0.44
N THR A 84 13.37 8.53 0.74
CA THR A 84 13.80 7.55 1.75
C THR A 84 12.61 6.69 2.14
N ALA A 85 12.88 5.42 2.46
CA ALA A 85 11.89 4.52 3.02
C ALA A 85 12.59 3.45 3.85
N GLY A 86 11.91 2.99 4.89
CA GLY A 86 12.40 1.93 5.75
C GLY A 86 11.28 1.33 6.59
N ARG A 87 11.54 0.16 7.18
CA ARG A 87 10.62 -0.41 8.17
C ARG A 87 10.55 0.52 9.37
N CYS A 88 9.34 0.73 9.89
CA CYS A 88 9.16 1.52 11.11
C CYS A 88 9.90 0.85 12.27
N SER A 89 10.67 1.63 13.05
CA SER A 89 11.23 1.16 14.32
C SER A 89 10.14 0.94 15.38
N LYS A 90 9.12 1.79 15.34
CA LYS A 90 7.89 1.68 16.13
C LYS A 90 6.71 2.03 15.23
N ARG A 91 5.64 1.25 15.35
CA ARG A 91 4.39 1.50 14.63
C ARG A 91 3.79 2.84 15.10
N PRO A 92 3.47 3.78 14.19
CA PRO A 92 2.87 5.04 14.59
C PRO A 92 1.49 4.78 15.20
N PRO A 93 1.05 5.60 16.18
CA PRO A 93 -0.28 5.49 16.73
C PRO A 93 -1.30 5.89 15.66
N CYS A 94 -1.86 4.92 14.94
CA CYS A 94 -3.02 5.17 14.09
C CYS A 94 -4.28 5.00 14.95
N ALA A 95 -5.20 5.96 14.92
CA ALA A 95 -6.52 5.78 15.51
C ALA A 95 -7.51 5.40 14.41
N ALA A 96 -8.48 4.55 14.73
CA ALA A 96 -9.50 4.05 13.80
C ALA A 96 -10.25 5.16 13.02
N PHE A 97 -10.26 6.39 13.56
CA PHE A 97 -10.87 7.59 12.96
C PHE A 97 -9.99 8.86 13.11
N GLY A 98 -8.67 8.70 13.30
CA GLY A 98 -7.74 9.82 13.47
C GLY A 98 -7.57 10.26 14.93
N ARG A 99 -6.31 10.40 15.36
CA ARG A 99 -5.87 11.20 16.51
C ARG A 99 -4.82 12.18 15.98
N GLU A 100 -4.68 13.32 16.65
CA GLU A 100 -3.88 14.49 16.24
C GLU A 100 -2.60 14.14 15.45
N GLY A 101 -2.56 14.55 14.19
CA GLY A 101 -1.38 14.45 13.33
C GLY A 101 -1.52 13.47 12.16
N VAL A 102 -2.11 12.29 12.34
CA VAL A 102 -2.10 11.23 11.32
C VAL A 102 -3.44 11.13 10.57
N SER A 103 -3.41 11.34 9.25
CA SER A 103 -4.56 11.25 8.34
C SER A 103 -4.50 9.99 7.48
N PHE A 104 -5.61 9.25 7.40
CA PHE A 104 -5.76 8.12 6.47
C PHE A 104 -5.95 8.63 5.04
N LEU A 105 -5.22 8.07 4.07
CA LEU A 105 -5.22 8.54 2.67
C LEU A 105 -5.81 7.51 1.70
N GLY A 106 -5.97 6.26 2.13
CA GLY A 106 -6.44 5.16 1.29
C GLY A 106 -5.75 3.85 1.62
N ARG A 107 -5.95 2.83 0.78
CA ARG A 107 -5.57 1.46 1.09
C ARG A 107 -5.24 0.65 -0.15
N PHE A 108 -4.25 -0.22 -0.07
CA PHE A 108 -4.01 -1.28 -1.02
C PHE A 108 -4.70 -2.57 -0.51
N ASP A 109 -5.64 -3.10 -1.26
CA ASP A 109 -6.40 -4.30 -0.90
C ASP A 109 -6.81 -5.17 -2.10
N TRP A 110 -7.36 -6.37 -1.80
CA TRP A 110 -8.05 -7.19 -2.79
C TRP A 110 -9.47 -6.69 -2.93
N ALA A 111 -9.78 -6.13 -4.10
CA ALA A 111 -11.15 -5.78 -4.46
C ALA A 111 -11.74 -6.84 -5.40
N ASN A 112 -13.00 -7.18 -5.17
CA ASN A 112 -13.84 -7.78 -6.20
C ASN A 112 -14.17 -6.68 -7.21
N GLY A 113 -13.73 -6.83 -8.46
CA GLY A 113 -14.20 -5.94 -9.52
C GLY A 113 -13.13 -5.53 -10.51
N LEU A 114 -13.10 -6.24 -11.62
CA LEU A 114 -13.01 -5.64 -12.96
C LEU A 114 -13.47 -6.68 -13.97
N ASN A 115 -14.69 -6.47 -14.46
CA ASN A 115 -15.22 -7.14 -15.63
C ASN A 115 -14.94 -6.21 -16.83
N PRO A 116 -13.83 -6.36 -17.58
CA PRO A 116 -13.74 -5.74 -18.91
C PRO A 116 -14.89 -6.27 -19.78
N PRO A 117 -15.21 -5.67 -20.94
CA PRO A 117 -16.36 -6.05 -21.81
C PRO A 117 -16.40 -7.53 -22.29
N HIS A 118 -15.53 -8.40 -21.76
CA HIS A 118 -15.38 -9.81 -22.08
C HIS A 118 -15.62 -10.77 -20.88
N GLY A 119 -16.29 -10.35 -19.80
CA GLY A 119 -17.05 -11.30 -18.97
C GLY A 119 -16.25 -12.18 -18.00
N ARG A 120 -15.17 -11.71 -17.37
CA ARG A 120 -14.45 -12.50 -16.33
C ARG A 120 -14.41 -11.76 -15.00
N PHE A 121 -15.11 -12.31 -14.00
CA PHE A 121 -14.99 -11.94 -12.61
C PHE A 121 -13.60 -12.34 -12.10
N GLY A 122 -12.88 -11.40 -11.49
CA GLY A 122 -11.55 -11.63 -10.95
C GLY A 122 -11.29 -10.76 -9.72
N LEU A 123 -10.61 -11.34 -8.75
CA LEU A 123 -10.01 -10.62 -7.63
C LEU A 123 -8.81 -9.83 -8.16
N GLY A 124 -8.73 -8.55 -7.83
CA GLY A 124 -7.60 -7.69 -8.21
C GLY A 124 -7.07 -6.89 -7.04
N TRP A 125 -5.75 -6.91 -6.85
CA TRP A 125 -5.07 -6.06 -5.88
C TRP A 125 -4.98 -4.62 -6.41
N ARG A 126 -5.54 -3.66 -5.67
CA ARG A 126 -5.57 -2.25 -6.08
C ARG A 126 -5.44 -1.24 -4.96
N PHE A 127 -5.07 -0.01 -5.31
CA PHE A 127 -5.21 1.13 -4.41
C PHE A 127 -6.65 1.66 -4.48
N LEU A 128 -7.24 1.88 -3.31
CA LEU A 128 -8.50 2.56 -3.10
C LEU A 128 -8.23 3.87 -2.34
N PRO A 129 -8.64 5.03 -2.86
CA PRO A 129 -8.56 6.28 -2.10
C PRO A 129 -9.47 6.22 -0.86
N GLN A 130 -9.27 7.16 0.06
CA GLN A 130 -10.00 7.19 1.32
C GLN A 130 -11.52 7.13 1.14
N GLU A 131 -12.10 7.82 0.15
CA GLU A 131 -13.55 7.84 -0.05
C GLU A 131 -14.10 6.43 -0.33
N ASP A 132 -13.37 5.64 -1.12
CA ASP A 132 -13.74 4.30 -1.55
C ASP A 132 -13.34 3.21 -0.54
N ALA A 133 -12.37 3.50 0.35
CA ALA A 133 -11.86 2.57 1.35
C ALA A 133 -12.56 2.66 2.72
N SER A 134 -13.54 3.57 2.84
CA SER A 134 -14.11 4.08 4.09
C SER A 134 -14.79 3.05 5.00
N GLU A 135 -15.23 1.89 4.49
CA GLU A 135 -15.89 0.86 5.31
C GLU A 135 -14.91 0.03 6.16
N THR A 136 -13.60 0.13 5.93
CA THR A 136 -12.62 -0.79 6.56
C THR A 136 -11.28 -0.12 6.88
N SER A 137 -11.34 1.11 7.43
CA SER A 137 -10.22 1.83 8.04
C SER A 137 -9.70 1.12 9.30
N PHE A 138 -9.17 -0.08 9.12
CA PHE A 138 -8.57 -0.88 10.17
C PHE A 138 -7.16 -0.35 10.43
N CYS A 139 -6.96 0.26 11.59
CA CYS A 139 -5.63 0.35 12.20
C CYS A 139 -5.51 -0.81 13.18
N PRO A 140 -4.65 -1.82 12.91
CA PRO A 140 -4.35 -2.84 13.89
C PRO A 140 -3.62 -2.18 15.07
N ASP A 141 -4.21 -2.25 16.27
CA ASP A 141 -3.73 -1.53 17.45
C ASP A 141 -2.36 -2.00 17.98
N ARG A 142 -1.83 -3.14 17.53
CA ARG A 142 -0.54 -3.71 17.98
C ARG A 142 0.13 -4.49 16.87
#